data_AF-A0A9X3MBY3-F1
#
_entry.id   AF-A0A9X3MBY3-F1
#
_cell.length_a   1.000
_cell.length_b   1.000
_cell.length_c   1.000
_cell.angle_alpha   90.00
_cell.angle_beta   90.00
_cell.angle_gamma   90.00
#
_symmetry.space_group_name_H-M   'P 1'
#
loop_
_entity.id
_entity.type
_entity.pdbx_description
1 polymer ?
#
loop_
_entity_poly.entity_id
_entity_poly.type
_entity_poly.pdbx_seq_one_letter_code
_entity_poly.pdbx_strand_id
1 'polypeptide(L)'
;MTATARYSDPFTSADKEVEAPESAEFVVVRKRGEAAVDGEVMSFHGTREEAREAVMAGLTEEFKTAVDNEPIYVTHARLRSL
;
A
#
# COMPACT_ATOMS: atom_id res chain seq x y z
N MET A 1 -6.78 -1.79 -18.65
CA MET A 1 -8.15 -1.92 -18.13
C MET A 1 -8.05 -2.04 -16.61
N THR A 2 -8.99 -1.46 -15.87
CA THR A 2 -9.03 -1.46 -14.41
C THR A 2 -10.27 -2.20 -13.93
N ALA A 3 -10.16 -2.85 -12.78
CA ALA A 3 -11.25 -3.56 -12.13
C ALA A 3 -11.35 -3.11 -10.66
N THR A 4 -12.55 -3.20 -10.11
CA THR A 4 -12.75 -3.01 -8.67
C THR A 4 -12.22 -4.24 -7.94
N ALA A 5 -11.31 -4.02 -7.01
CA ALA A 5 -10.71 -5.04 -6.18
C ALA A 5 -10.83 -4.65 -4.71
N ARG A 6 -10.81 -5.65 -3.83
CA ARG A 6 -10.83 -5.48 -2.39
C ARG A 6 -9.51 -5.91 -1.78
N TYR A 7 -9.03 -5.19 -0.77
CA TYR A 7 -7.96 -5.65 0.10
C TYR A 7 -8.32 -5.37 1.56
N SER A 8 -7.68 -6.10 2.47
CA SER A 8 -7.74 -5.78 3.90
C SER A 8 -6.60 -4.85 4.22
N ASP A 9 -6.92 -3.67 4.73
CA ASP A 9 -5.94 -2.67 5.12
C ASP A 9 -5.00 -3.24 6.20
N PRO A 10 -3.68 -3.24 5.98
CA PRO A 10 -2.75 -3.89 6.91
C PRO A 10 -2.56 -3.11 8.22
N PHE A 11 -3.03 -1.87 8.33
CA PHE A 11 -2.92 -1.05 9.54
C PHE A 11 -4.19 -1.07 10.38
N THR A 12 -5.37 -1.16 9.75
CA THR A 12 -6.67 -1.15 10.45
C THR A 12 -7.42 -2.47 10.37
N SER A 13 -6.97 -3.41 9.53
CA SER A 13 -7.69 -4.63 9.12
C SER A 13 -9.05 -4.36 8.44
N ALA A 14 -9.40 -3.09 8.19
CA ALA A 14 -10.63 -2.72 7.52
C ALA A 14 -10.57 -3.13 6.06
N ASP A 15 -11.67 -3.65 5.54
CA ASP A 15 -11.76 -3.94 4.12
C ASP A 15 -11.93 -2.65 3.29
N LYS A 16 -11.18 -2.56 2.21
CA LYS A 16 -11.13 -1.41 1.31
C LYS A 16 -11.36 -1.86 -0.13
N GLU A 17 -12.18 -1.11 -0.85
CA GLU A 17 -12.38 -1.27 -2.28
C GLU A 17 -11.56 -0.22 -3.03
N VAL A 18 -10.91 -0.64 -4.11
CA VAL A 18 -10.01 0.18 -4.93
C VAL A 18 -10.14 -0.18 -6.40
N GLU A 19 -9.91 0.79 -7.28
CA GLU A 19 -9.70 0.52 -8.69
C GLU A 19 -8.23 0.16 -8.92
N ALA A 20 -7.98 -1.05 -9.41
CA ALA A 20 -6.65 -1.56 -9.68
C ALA A 20 -6.55 -2.05 -11.14
N PRO A 21 -5.35 -2.06 -11.74
CA PRO A 21 -5.14 -2.77 -13.00
C PRO A 21 -5.55 -4.24 -12.87
N GLU A 22 -6.19 -4.81 -13.89
CA GLU A 22 -6.65 -6.22 -13.84
C GLU A 22 -5.51 -7.22 -13.60
N SER A 23 -4.27 -6.86 -13.97
CA SER A 23 -3.07 -7.68 -13.75
C SER A 23 -2.47 -7.52 -12.35
N ALA A 24 -3.03 -6.66 -11.49
CA ALA A 24 -2.49 -6.42 -10.16
C ALA A 24 -3.00 -7.45 -9.14
N GLU A 25 -2.08 -8.11 -8.45
CA GLU A 25 -2.39 -8.99 -7.32
C GLU A 25 -2.09 -8.32 -5.96
N PHE A 26 -1.33 -7.24 -5.96
CA PHE A 26 -0.87 -6.57 -4.74
C PHE A 26 -1.06 -5.05 -4.83
N VAL A 27 -1.33 -4.45 -3.67
CA VAL A 27 -1.37 -3.01 -3.46
C VAL A 27 -0.35 -2.63 -2.41
N VAL A 28 0.42 -1.57 -2.65
CA VAL A 28 1.31 -0.97 -1.67
C VAL A 28 0.59 0.18 -1.00
N VAL A 29 0.60 0.18 0.32
CA VAL A 29 -0.04 1.21 1.15
C VAL A 29 0.95 1.83 2.11
N ARG A 30 0.76 3.13 2.35
CA ARG A 30 1.57 3.95 3.25
C ARG A 30 0.70 4.48 4.38
N LYS A 31 1.28 4.62 5.56
CA LYS A 31 0.70 5.35 6.69
C LYS A 31 1.77 6.22 7.33
N ARG A 32 1.39 7.43 7.76
CA ARG A 32 2.20 8.32 8.60
C ARG A 32 1.65 8.39 10.01
N GLY A 33 2.54 8.47 10.99
CA GLY A 33 2.20 8.57 12.41
C GLY A 33 1.79 7.23 13.03
N GLU A 34 1.60 7.25 14.35
CA GLU A 34 1.28 6.04 15.12
C GLU A 34 -0.22 5.71 15.10
N ALA A 35 -1.08 6.70 14.87
CA ALA A 35 -2.55 6.56 14.92
C ALA A 35 -3.06 5.47 13.97
N ALA A 36 -3.90 4.53 14.44
CA ALA A 36 -4.49 3.48 13.60
C ALA A 36 -5.50 4.07 12.59
N VAL A 37 -4.98 4.59 11.48
CA VAL A 37 -5.74 5.13 10.36
C VAL A 37 -5.53 4.27 9.13
N ASP A 38 -6.46 4.37 8.19
CA ASP A 38 -6.36 3.69 6.91
C ASP A 38 -5.09 4.09 6.16
N GLY A 39 -4.48 3.12 5.49
CA GLY A 39 -3.35 3.35 4.62
C GLY A 39 -3.75 4.09 3.36
N GLU A 40 -2.87 4.97 2.90
CA GLU A 40 -2.95 5.59 1.59
C GLU A 40 -2.38 4.64 0.53
N VAL A 41 -3.14 4.40 -0.52
CA VAL A 41 -2.71 3.57 -1.66
C VAL A 41 -1.63 4.30 -2.45
N MET A 42 -0.49 3.65 -2.64
CA MET A 42 0.65 4.19 -3.36
C MET A 42 0.78 3.63 -4.77
N SER A 43 0.70 2.30 -4.91
CA SER A 43 0.91 1.64 -6.20
C SER A 43 0.33 0.23 -6.22
N PHE A 44 0.23 -0.35 -7.42
CA PHE A 44 -0.30 -1.68 -7.68
C PHE A 44 0.74 -2.52 -8.43
N HIS A 45 0.84 -3.82 -8.10
CA HIS A 45 1.86 -4.72 -8.62
C HIS A 45 1.29 -6.10 -8.93
N GLY A 46 1.83 -6.75 -9.95
CA GLY A 46 1.39 -8.09 -10.38
C GLY A 46 1.95 -9.20 -9.50
N THR A 47 3.15 -9.01 -8.95
CA THR A 47 3.83 -10.03 -8.14
C THR A 47 4.19 -9.52 -6.75
N ARG A 48 4.41 -10.46 -5.83
CA ARG A 48 4.87 -10.15 -4.47
C ARG A 48 6.28 -9.54 -4.46
N GLU A 49 7.14 -9.95 -5.38
CA GLU A 49 8.51 -9.45 -5.48
C GLU A 49 8.52 -7.98 -5.89
N GLU A 50 7.77 -7.61 -6.94
CA GLU A 50 7.58 -6.22 -7.36
C GLU A 50 7.00 -5.36 -6.23
N ALA A 51 5.96 -5.86 -5.53
CA ALA A 51 5.37 -5.15 -4.40
C ALA A 51 6.37 -4.94 -3.24
N ARG A 52 7.22 -5.93 -2.97
CA ARG A 52 8.28 -5.83 -1.94
C ARG A 52 9.34 -4.81 -2.33
N GLU A 53 9.77 -4.79 -3.58
CA GLU A 53 10.72 -3.79 -4.09
C GLU A 53 10.12 -2.38 -4.00
N ALA A 54 8.85 -2.22 -4.36
CA ALA A 54 8.14 -0.96 -4.24
C ALA A 54 7.98 -0.49 -2.78
N VAL A 55 7.78 -1.38 -1.82
CA VAL A 55 7.79 -1.04 -0.39
C VAL A 55 9.14 -0.45 0.01
N MET A 56 10.25 -1.08 -0.38
CA MET A 56 11.61 -0.61 -0.07
C MET A 56 11.91 0.74 -0.74
N ALA A 57 11.48 0.91 -1.99
CA ALA A 57 11.61 2.17 -2.71
C ALA A 57 10.81 3.28 -2.04
N GLY A 58 9.52 3.02 -1.71
CA GLY A 58 8.65 3.97 -1.01
C GLY A 58 9.20 4.39 0.34
N LEU A 59 9.74 3.45 1.13
CA LEU A 59 10.43 3.79 2.39
C LEU A 59 11.62 4.73 2.13
N THR A 60 12.44 4.43 1.12
CA THR A 60 13.62 5.24 0.78
C THR A 60 13.25 6.67 0.36
N GLU A 61 12.17 6.83 -0.42
CA GLU A 61 11.69 8.16 -0.84
C GLU A 61 11.10 8.96 0.33
N GLU A 62 10.31 8.30 1.18
CA GLU A 62 9.72 8.93 2.36
C GLU A 62 10.81 9.38 3.35
N PHE A 63 11.86 8.58 3.56
CA PHE A 63 12.99 8.97 4.43
C PHE A 63 13.74 10.21 3.94
N LYS A 64 13.73 10.52 2.63
CA LYS A 64 14.33 11.77 2.11
C LYS A 64 13.52 13.01 2.49
N THR A 65 12.24 12.84 2.82
CA THR A 65 11.30 13.94 3.08
C THR A 65 10.79 13.97 4.52
N ALA A 66 11.22 13.03 5.37
CA ALA A 66 10.87 12.97 6.77
C ALA A 66 11.53 14.11 7.55
N VAL A 67 10.84 15.24 7.68
CA VAL A 67 11.30 16.41 8.45
C VAL A 67 10.90 16.32 9.93
N ASP A 68 9.80 15.62 10.23
CA ASP A 68 9.08 15.78 11.49
C ASP A 68 9.29 14.63 12.51
N ASN A 69 10.26 13.74 12.28
CA ASN A 69 10.50 12.51 13.07
C ASN A 69 9.28 11.58 13.23
N GLU A 70 8.18 11.84 12.51
CA GLU A 70 6.98 11.02 12.57
C GLU A 70 7.26 9.67 11.88
N PRO A 71 6.91 8.53 12.51
CA PRO A 71 7.17 7.23 11.91
C PRO A 71 6.36 7.05 10.62
N ILE A 72 7.02 6.52 9.60
CA ILE A 72 6.42 6.22 8.31
C ILE A 72 6.43 4.71 8.13
N TYR A 73 5.25 4.16 7.84
CA TYR A 73 5.05 2.74 7.60
C TYR A 73 4.63 2.54 6.16
N VAL A 74 5.28 1.61 5.46
CA VAL A 74 4.93 1.21 4.10
C VAL A 74 4.90 -0.31 4.07
N THR A 75 3.84 -0.88 3.50
CA THR A 75 3.71 -2.33 3.34
C THR A 75 2.82 -2.67 2.15
N HIS A 76 2.66 -3.95 1.85
CA HIS A 76 1.80 -4.42 0.77
C HIS A 76 0.69 -5.33 1.31
N ALA A 77 -0.44 -5.33 0.62
CA ALA A 77 -1.57 -6.22 0.87
C ALA A 77 -1.97 -6.93 -0.43
N ARG A 78 -2.59 -8.10 -0.30
CA ARG A 78 -3.09 -8.87 -1.45
C ARG A 78 -4.45 -8.35 -1.87
N LEU A 79 -4.62 -8.10 -3.16
CA LEU A 79 -5.89 -7.78 -3.79
C LEU A 79 -6.72 -9.05 -3.99
N ARG A 80 -8.04 -8.88 -3.89
CA ARG A 80 -9.05 -9.90 -4.18
C ARG A 80 -10.02 -9.31 -5.18
N SER A 81 -10.25 -10.00 -6.28
CA SER A 81 -11.28 -9.64 -7.25
C SER A 81 -12.66 -9.67 -6.58
N LEU A 82 -13.51 -8.71 -6.93
CA LEU A 82 -14.92 -8.70 -6.54
C LEU A 82 -15.80 -9.45 -7.54
#